data_AF-A0A496WSF9-F1
#
_entry.id   AF-A0A496WSF9-F1
#
_cell.length_a   1.000
_cell.length_b   1.000
_cell.length_c   1.000
_cell.angle_alpha   90.00
_cell.angle_beta   90.00
_cell.angle_gamma   90.00
#
_symmetry.space_group_name_H-M   'P 1'
#
loop_
_entity.id
_entity.type
_entity.pdbx_description
1 polymer ?
#
loop_
_entity_poly.entity_id
_entity_poly.type
_entity_poly.pdbx_seq_one_letter_code
_entity_poly.pdbx_strand_id
1 'polypeptide(L)'
;MNNIFCYAPKELTTDAFLNWLFIELNDNQNAKAARSFFYRMGLSEKATCAISDIEVQRQVEHTDLIVSYNMNGERRQALFENKTYSTFRENQLNDYKKKFPDFSYYKYLKLAFINFSERHSVYESGYEVIGAKTFYSALQQIDSKHYLIKQYLDFLEYEYILPLQKIESELCAQNSYSLFYEAQAQQFFLSTLYEELLGSVSYLFLETNYNPDGTPFTLLSIAKREDAYDANPEYLWWRIDMRSNKFYLRLNQWSGISASSWESKQQNLESLRSITEKICSKYSLKLGKVINKGHKESEVIIFFFEENELLELSKILVSLSCEISQSYMSTKSWV
;
A
#
# COMPACT_ATOMS: atom_id res chain seq x y z
N MET A 1 25.34 9.20 0.90
CA MET A 1 25.40 9.50 2.35
C MET A 1 25.97 8.27 3.05
N ASN A 2 26.94 8.41 3.97
CA ASN A 2 27.43 7.27 4.75
C ASN A 2 26.53 7.10 5.99
N ASN A 3 25.45 6.33 5.84
CA ASN A 3 24.43 6.13 6.88
C ASN A 3 24.29 4.63 7.17
N ILE A 4 24.45 4.24 8.43
CA ILE A 4 24.46 2.82 8.83
C ILE A 4 23.16 2.08 8.45
N PHE A 5 22.02 2.79 8.48
CA PHE A 5 20.71 2.19 8.20
C PHE A 5 20.50 1.89 6.71
N CYS A 6 21.24 2.54 5.81
CA CYS A 6 21.22 2.22 4.37
C CYS A 6 21.93 0.89 4.05
N TYR A 7 22.78 0.39 4.95
CA TYR A 7 23.57 -0.85 4.72
C TYR A 7 23.04 -2.06 5.49
N ALA A 8 22.13 -1.85 6.43
CA ALA A 8 21.53 -2.92 7.22
C ALA A 8 20.29 -3.51 6.51
N PRO A 9 19.97 -4.81 6.73
CA PRO A 9 18.77 -5.41 6.15
C PRO A 9 17.51 -4.64 6.52
N LYS A 10 16.72 -4.27 5.51
CA LYS A 10 15.61 -3.32 5.62
C LYS A 10 14.58 -3.67 6.72
N GLU A 11 14.31 -4.95 6.94
CA GLU A 11 13.34 -5.37 7.97
C GLU A 11 13.93 -5.27 9.39
N LEU A 12 15.23 -5.54 9.54
CA LEU A 12 15.88 -5.54 10.85
C LEU A 12 16.23 -4.14 11.36
N THR A 13 16.35 -3.14 10.48
CA THR A 13 16.73 -1.78 10.87
C THR A 13 15.71 -1.13 11.77
N THR A 14 14.41 -1.23 11.45
CA THR A 14 13.36 -0.55 12.22
C THR A 14 13.16 -1.19 13.59
N ASP A 15 13.06 -2.52 13.63
CA ASP A 15 12.86 -3.26 14.88
C ASP A 15 14.04 -3.09 15.84
N ALA A 16 15.27 -3.23 15.33
CA ALA A 16 16.46 -3.08 16.16
C ALA A 16 16.61 -1.64 16.65
N PHE A 17 16.32 -0.65 15.80
CA PHE A 17 16.37 0.75 16.19
C PHE A 17 15.32 1.08 17.25
N LEU A 18 14.06 0.65 17.08
CA LEU A 18 13.02 0.87 18.10
C LEU A 18 13.36 0.20 19.42
N ASN A 19 13.85 -1.05 19.38
CA ASN A 19 14.28 -1.75 20.57
C ASN A 19 15.37 -1.00 21.32
N TRP A 20 16.43 -0.57 20.61
CA TRP A 20 17.47 0.27 21.18
C TRP A 20 16.91 1.58 21.74
N LEU A 21 16.03 2.25 20.99
CA LEU A 21 15.47 3.54 21.36
C LEU A 21 14.67 3.48 22.66
N PHE A 22 13.82 2.47 22.84
CA PHE A 22 13.03 2.33 24.06
C PHE A 22 13.91 2.02 25.27
N ILE A 23 14.96 1.22 25.12
CA ILE A 23 15.98 0.99 26.16
C ILE A 23 16.70 2.31 26.50
N GLU A 24 17.14 3.05 25.47
CA GLU A 24 17.83 4.33 25.62
C GLU A 24 16.96 5.38 26.35
N LEU A 25 15.66 5.43 26.04
CA LEU A 25 14.68 6.30 26.71
C LEU A 25 14.47 5.94 28.19
N ASN A 26 14.67 4.67 28.55
CA ASN A 26 14.61 4.21 29.94
C ASN A 26 15.89 4.58 30.70
N ASP A 27 17.05 4.21 30.16
CA ASP A 27 18.32 4.21 30.89
C ASP A 27 18.87 5.63 31.12
N ASN A 28 18.67 6.54 30.16
CA ASN A 28 19.18 7.91 30.27
C ASN A 28 18.24 8.83 31.05
N GLN A 29 17.12 8.31 31.57
CA GLN A 29 16.11 9.04 32.36
C GLN A 29 15.71 10.41 31.76
N ASN A 30 15.73 10.54 30.43
CA ASN A 30 15.31 11.76 29.75
C ASN A 30 13.78 11.81 29.70
N ALA A 31 13.16 12.02 30.87
CA ALA A 31 11.71 11.96 31.06
C ALA A 31 10.96 12.95 30.16
N LYS A 32 11.57 14.06 29.74
CA LYS A 32 10.94 14.97 28.76
C LYS A 32 10.90 14.36 27.36
N ALA A 33 12.00 13.77 26.90
CA ALA A 33 12.07 13.11 25.60
C ALA A 33 11.13 11.90 25.54
N ALA A 34 11.17 11.04 26.56
CA ALA A 34 10.29 9.86 26.65
C ALA A 34 8.82 10.26 26.58
N ARG A 35 8.38 11.22 27.39
CA ARG A 35 6.99 11.72 27.35
C ARG A 35 6.56 12.27 25.99
N SER A 36 7.44 13.06 25.38
CA SER A 36 7.15 13.68 24.07
C SER A 36 7.05 12.62 22.98
N PHE A 37 7.96 11.65 22.98
CA PHE A 37 7.97 10.53 22.06
C PHE A 37 6.72 9.65 22.23
N PHE A 38 6.41 9.22 23.45
CA PHE A 38 5.25 8.38 23.74
C PHE A 38 3.94 9.05 23.34
N TYR A 39 3.77 10.35 23.61
CA TYR A 39 2.60 11.10 23.16
C TYR A 39 2.47 11.16 21.63
N ARG A 40 3.57 11.47 20.92
CA ARG A 40 3.57 11.54 19.45
C ARG A 40 3.35 10.18 18.78
N MET A 41 3.76 9.10 19.44
CA MET A 41 3.51 7.72 19.00
C MET A 41 2.12 7.20 19.42
N GLY A 42 1.30 8.01 20.11
CA GLY A 42 -0.02 7.60 20.60
C GLY A 42 0.04 6.55 21.71
N LEU A 43 1.14 6.47 22.45
CA LEU A 43 1.35 5.57 23.60
C LEU A 43 0.98 6.24 24.94
N SER A 44 0.45 7.46 24.89
CA SER A 44 -0.04 8.17 26.07
C SER A 44 -1.08 9.20 25.64
N GLU A 45 -2.06 9.49 26.49
CA GLU A 45 -3.13 10.43 26.17
C GLU A 45 -2.63 11.88 26.19
N LYS A 46 -1.58 12.17 26.97
CA LYS A 46 -1.04 13.52 27.17
C LYS A 46 0.48 13.51 27.26
N ALA A 47 1.11 14.53 26.67
CA ALA A 47 2.56 14.76 26.75
C ALA A 47 3.09 15.00 28.18
N THR A 48 2.22 15.15 29.18
CA THR A 48 2.60 15.36 30.58
C THR A 48 2.64 14.06 31.41
N CYS A 49 2.06 12.96 30.92
CA CYS A 49 1.99 11.69 31.64
C CYS A 49 3.38 11.23 32.07
N ALA A 50 3.59 10.85 33.32
CA ALA A 50 4.86 10.28 33.76
C ALA A 50 5.06 8.90 33.14
N ILE A 51 6.20 8.68 32.48
CA ILE A 51 6.57 7.41 31.86
C ILE A 51 7.79 6.86 32.59
N SER A 52 7.73 5.60 33.03
CA SER A 52 8.84 4.90 33.68
C SER A 52 8.81 3.40 33.36
N ASP A 53 9.86 2.69 33.78
CA ASP A 53 9.94 1.22 33.76
C ASP A 53 9.65 0.63 32.37
N ILE A 54 10.25 1.24 31.35
CA ILE A 54 10.08 0.86 29.95
C ILE A 54 10.87 -0.43 29.71
N GLU A 55 10.15 -1.47 29.33
CA GLU A 55 10.66 -2.78 29.00
C GLU A 55 10.25 -3.14 27.57
N VAL A 56 11.15 -3.82 26.87
CA VAL A 56 10.96 -4.18 25.47
C VAL A 56 11.17 -5.67 25.30
N GLN A 57 10.25 -6.32 24.59
CA GLN A 57 10.34 -7.71 24.19
C GLN A 57 10.21 -7.80 22.67
N ARG A 58 11.01 -8.66 22.04
CA ARG A 58 11.02 -8.87 20.59
C ARG A 58 10.62 -10.29 20.26
N GLN A 59 9.94 -10.50 19.14
CA GLN A 59 9.69 -11.83 18.56
C GLN A 59 8.92 -12.78 19.50
N VAL A 60 8.15 -12.24 20.44
CA VAL A 60 7.25 -13.02 21.30
C VAL A 60 6.06 -13.43 20.43
N GLU A 61 5.83 -14.74 20.28
CA GLU A 61 4.73 -15.26 19.45
C GLU A 61 4.74 -14.73 18.00
N HIS A 62 5.94 -14.46 17.45
CA HIS A 62 6.15 -13.87 16.12
C HIS A 62 5.67 -12.42 15.97
N THR A 63 5.51 -11.67 17.06
CA THR A 63 5.29 -10.21 17.02
C THR A 63 6.61 -9.47 16.85
N ASP A 64 6.60 -8.30 16.20
CA ASP A 64 7.85 -7.56 15.98
C ASP A 64 8.39 -6.96 17.28
N LEU A 65 7.51 -6.28 18.05
CA LEU A 65 7.88 -5.59 19.28
C LEU A 65 6.70 -5.47 20.26
N ILE A 66 6.96 -5.77 21.53
CA ILE A 66 6.06 -5.48 22.65
C ILE A 66 6.77 -4.54 23.60
N VAL A 67 6.13 -3.41 23.92
CA VAL A 67 6.65 -2.41 24.85
C VAL A 67 5.74 -2.36 26.07
N SER A 68 6.31 -2.61 27.24
CA SER A 68 5.61 -2.54 28.53
C SER A 68 6.19 -1.40 29.36
N TYR A 69 5.36 -0.59 29.99
CA TYR A 69 5.82 0.62 30.69
C TYR A 69 4.79 1.06 31.73
N ASN A 70 5.22 1.88 32.68
CA ASN A 70 4.34 2.52 33.63
C ASN A 70 3.96 3.91 33.15
N MET A 71 2.67 4.21 33.14
CA MET A 71 2.11 5.51 32.83
C MET A 71 1.31 6.03 34.02
N ASN A 72 1.81 7.09 34.68
CA ASN A 72 1.22 7.63 35.91
C ASN A 72 0.99 6.56 37.01
N GLY A 73 1.87 5.56 37.10
CA GLY A 73 1.79 4.47 38.07
C GLY A 73 0.96 3.26 37.63
N GLU A 74 0.32 3.30 36.45
CA GLU A 74 -0.41 2.15 35.88
C GLU A 74 0.42 1.45 34.82
N ARG A 75 0.49 0.12 34.88
CA ARG A 75 1.18 -0.69 33.87
C ARG A 75 0.39 -0.67 32.57
N ARG A 76 1.08 -0.39 31.46
CA ARG A 76 0.57 -0.36 30.10
C ARG A 76 1.42 -1.25 29.20
N GLN A 77 0.79 -1.76 28.14
CA GLN A 77 1.46 -2.55 27.12
C GLN A 77 1.01 -2.09 25.73
N ALA A 78 1.97 -2.06 24.81
CA ALA A 78 1.75 -1.74 23.40
C ALA A 78 2.39 -2.81 22.53
N LEU A 79 1.64 -3.29 21.52
CA LEU A 79 2.14 -4.20 20.48
C LEU A 79 2.38 -3.39 19.21
N PHE A 80 3.55 -3.58 18.61
CA PHE A 80 3.88 -3.01 17.31
C PHE A 80 4.03 -4.12 16.28
N GLU A 81 3.36 -3.94 15.14
CA GLU A 81 3.69 -4.59 13.88
C GLU A 81 4.39 -3.55 13.00
N ASN A 82 5.63 -3.85 12.61
CA ASN A 82 6.50 -2.95 11.87
C ASN A 82 6.66 -3.45 10.43
N LYS A 83 6.48 -2.54 9.47
CA LYS A 83 6.71 -2.80 8.05
C LYS A 83 7.58 -1.71 7.45
N THR A 84 8.45 -2.11 6.53
CA THR A 84 9.15 -1.16 5.67
C THR A 84 8.37 -0.95 4.39
N TYR A 85 8.32 -1.96 3.52
CA TYR A 85 7.63 -1.90 2.22
C TYR A 85 6.43 -2.85 2.12
N SER A 86 6.53 -4.03 2.72
CA SER A 86 5.50 -5.06 2.67
C SER A 86 4.24 -4.67 3.45
N THR A 87 3.18 -5.46 3.27
CA THR A 87 1.97 -5.43 4.11
C THR A 87 1.96 -6.63 5.06
N PHE A 88 1.03 -6.63 6.00
CA PHE A 88 0.75 -7.78 6.88
C PHE A 88 0.10 -8.92 6.10
N ARG A 89 0.26 -10.15 6.60
CA ARG A 89 -0.41 -11.33 6.04
C ARG A 89 -1.88 -11.37 6.46
N GLU A 90 -2.71 -12.07 5.68
CA GLU A 90 -4.13 -12.24 6.01
C GLU A 90 -4.32 -12.72 7.46
N ASN A 91 -5.26 -12.10 8.18
CA ASN A 91 -5.60 -12.34 9.59
C ASN A 91 -4.48 -12.10 10.63
N GLN A 92 -3.26 -11.76 10.23
CA GLN A 92 -2.12 -11.59 11.15
C GLN A 92 -2.42 -10.65 12.32
N LEU A 93 -2.95 -9.46 12.03
CA LEU A 93 -3.27 -8.44 13.04
C LEU A 93 -4.38 -8.89 14.01
N ASN A 94 -5.40 -9.57 13.47
CA ASN A 94 -6.50 -10.13 14.25
C ASN A 94 -6.03 -11.26 15.16
N ASP A 95 -5.13 -12.11 14.68
CA ASP A 95 -4.60 -13.22 15.46
C ASP A 95 -3.71 -12.72 16.61
N TYR A 96 -2.93 -11.66 16.40
CA TYR A 96 -2.23 -11.00 17.51
C TYR A 96 -3.19 -10.43 18.56
N LYS A 97 -4.30 -9.81 18.15
CA LYS A 97 -5.31 -9.34 19.11
C LYS A 97 -5.96 -10.46 19.91
N LYS A 98 -6.21 -11.61 19.29
CA LYS A 98 -6.72 -12.79 20.00
C LYS A 98 -5.71 -13.33 21.01
N LYS A 99 -4.42 -13.30 20.66
CA LYS A 99 -3.33 -13.75 21.54
C LYS A 99 -3.04 -12.78 22.69
N PHE A 100 -3.20 -11.48 22.47
CA PHE A 100 -2.81 -10.42 23.41
C PHE A 100 -3.95 -9.43 23.71
N PRO A 101 -5.15 -9.89 24.12
CA PRO A 101 -6.37 -9.08 24.11
C PRO A 101 -6.31 -7.82 25.00
N ASP A 102 -5.54 -7.87 26.09
CA ASP A 102 -5.52 -6.85 27.15
C ASP A 102 -4.50 -5.73 26.93
N PHE A 103 -3.90 -5.65 25.74
CA PHE A 103 -2.92 -4.60 25.45
C PHE A 103 -3.61 -3.24 25.33
N SER A 104 -2.98 -2.21 25.90
CA SER A 104 -3.52 -0.85 25.89
C SER A 104 -3.47 -0.22 24.50
N TYR A 105 -2.48 -0.59 23.68
CA TYR A 105 -2.29 -0.03 22.35
C TYR A 105 -1.85 -1.09 21.35
N TYR A 106 -2.35 -0.97 20.12
CA TYR A 106 -1.94 -1.77 18.96
C TYR A 106 -1.50 -0.83 17.86
N LYS A 107 -0.23 -0.89 17.47
CA LYS A 107 0.38 0.05 16.52
C LYS A 107 0.84 -0.70 15.26
N TYR A 108 0.48 -0.15 14.12
CA TYR A 108 0.98 -0.58 12.81
C TYR A 108 1.91 0.51 12.29
N LEU A 109 3.21 0.32 12.42
CA LEU A 109 4.22 1.25 11.92
C LEU A 109 4.63 0.84 10.52
N LYS A 110 4.42 1.70 9.52
CA LYS A 110 4.93 1.47 8.17
C LYS A 110 5.67 2.68 7.61
N LEU A 111 6.87 2.44 7.09
CA LEU A 111 7.72 3.51 6.56
C LEU A 111 7.37 3.89 5.11
N ALA A 112 7.16 2.91 4.24
CA ALA A 112 6.70 3.15 2.86
C ALA A 112 5.23 3.58 2.80
N PHE A 113 4.76 3.87 1.59
CA PHE A 113 3.36 4.18 1.31
C PHE A 113 2.41 3.13 1.91
N ILE A 114 1.37 3.61 2.59
CA ILE A 114 0.28 2.80 3.14
C ILE A 114 -0.93 3.06 2.26
N ASN A 115 -1.21 2.10 1.37
CA ASN A 115 -2.33 2.23 0.44
C ASN A 115 -3.67 2.19 1.20
N PHE A 116 -4.73 2.62 0.53
CA PHE A 116 -6.05 2.80 1.13
C PHE A 116 -6.63 1.49 1.67
N SER A 117 -6.56 0.40 0.89
CA SER A 117 -7.07 -0.91 1.30
C SER A 117 -6.34 -1.44 2.53
N GLU A 118 -5.00 -1.37 2.54
CA GLU A 118 -4.17 -1.72 3.69
C GLU A 118 -4.56 -0.90 4.93
N ARG A 119 -4.63 0.43 4.79
CA ARG A 119 -5.00 1.33 5.89
C ARG A 119 -6.37 0.98 6.47
N HIS A 120 -7.34 0.71 5.61
CA HIS A 120 -8.68 0.32 6.02
C HIS A 120 -8.65 -0.98 6.84
N SER A 121 -8.00 -2.02 6.33
CA SER A 121 -7.89 -3.31 7.03
C SER A 121 -7.12 -3.23 8.37
N VAL A 122 -6.13 -2.34 8.48
CA VAL A 122 -5.45 -2.05 9.76
C VAL A 122 -6.43 -1.45 10.78
N TYR A 123 -7.25 -0.48 10.36
CA TYR A 123 -8.24 0.14 11.23
C TYR A 123 -9.38 -0.80 11.60
N GLU A 124 -9.86 -1.65 10.68
CA GLU A 124 -10.85 -2.70 10.99
C GLU A 124 -10.30 -3.72 12.00
N SER A 125 -9.00 -4.02 11.92
CA SER A 125 -8.30 -4.83 12.93
C SER A 125 -8.09 -4.05 14.24
N GLY A 126 -8.45 -2.77 14.29
CA GLY A 126 -8.36 -1.86 15.45
C GLY A 126 -6.92 -1.53 15.87
N TYR A 127 -6.01 -1.41 14.90
CA TYR A 127 -4.67 -0.89 15.09
C TYR A 127 -4.62 0.59 14.71
N GLU A 128 -3.76 1.35 15.37
CA GLU A 128 -3.43 2.71 14.95
C GLU A 128 -2.26 2.71 13.97
N VAL A 129 -2.42 3.42 12.86
CA VAL A 129 -1.39 3.55 11.82
C VAL A 129 -0.40 4.65 12.18
N ILE A 130 0.89 4.31 12.13
CA ILE A 130 2.00 5.26 12.25
C ILE A 130 2.79 5.23 10.94
N GLY A 131 2.83 6.35 10.23
CA GLY A 131 3.63 6.51 9.01
C GLY A 131 5.03 7.09 9.28
N ALA A 132 5.91 7.04 8.28
CA ALA A 132 7.27 7.62 8.37
C ALA A 132 7.29 9.08 8.86
N LYS A 133 6.39 9.95 8.35
CA LYS A 133 6.31 11.37 8.75
C LYS A 133 5.99 11.53 10.26
N THR A 134 5.05 10.74 10.77
CA THR A 134 4.68 10.73 12.20
C THR A 134 5.83 10.23 13.04
N PHE A 135 6.47 9.13 12.63
CA PHE A 135 7.60 8.56 13.36
C PHE A 135 8.80 9.51 13.38
N TYR A 136 9.16 10.11 12.24
CA TYR A 136 10.20 11.14 12.15
C TYR A 136 9.91 12.31 13.10
N SER A 137 8.67 12.82 13.09
CA SER A 137 8.26 13.92 13.99
C SER A 137 8.36 13.54 15.47
N ALA A 138 8.08 12.28 15.82
CA ALA A 138 8.24 11.77 17.18
C ALA A 138 9.72 11.73 17.59
N LEU A 139 10.60 11.23 16.70
CA LEU A 139 12.04 11.14 16.94
C LEU A 139 12.71 12.52 17.07
N GLN A 140 12.25 13.53 16.32
CA GLN A 140 12.76 14.90 16.45
C GLN A 140 12.58 15.51 17.84
N GLN A 141 11.68 14.98 18.67
CA GLN A 141 11.47 15.45 20.05
C GLN A 141 12.51 14.89 21.02
N ILE A 142 13.26 13.87 20.62
CA ILE A 142 14.32 13.29 21.41
C ILE A 142 15.56 14.15 21.18
N ASP A 143 16.13 14.69 22.26
CA ASP A 143 17.32 15.56 22.20
C ASP A 143 18.39 14.89 21.33
N SER A 144 18.66 15.49 20.15
CA SER A 144 19.38 14.90 19.00
C SER A 144 20.86 14.57 19.24
N LYS A 145 21.29 14.53 20.51
CA LYS A 145 22.69 14.32 20.92
C LYS A 145 23.19 12.91 20.59
N HIS A 146 22.32 11.91 20.51
CA HIS A 146 22.75 10.55 20.14
C HIS A 146 22.87 10.41 18.61
N TYR A 147 24.06 10.07 18.13
CA TYR A 147 24.38 9.99 16.70
C TYR A 147 23.46 9.02 15.92
N LEU A 148 23.00 7.93 16.55
CA LEU A 148 22.07 6.98 15.94
C LEU A 148 20.70 7.61 15.64
N ILE A 149 20.19 8.48 16.50
CA ILE A 149 18.90 9.17 16.26
C ILE A 149 19.04 10.07 15.04
N LYS A 150 20.13 10.84 14.96
CA LYS A 150 20.42 11.70 13.81
C LYS A 150 20.51 10.88 12.51
N GLN A 151 21.27 9.79 12.51
CA GLN A 151 21.37 8.93 11.33
C GLN A 151 20.01 8.31 10.96
N TYR A 152 19.18 7.95 11.94
CA TYR A 152 17.87 7.38 11.64
C TYR A 152 16.88 8.42 11.11
N LEU A 153 16.93 9.66 11.61
CA LEU A 153 16.17 10.78 11.06
C LEU A 153 16.55 11.03 9.60
N ASP A 154 17.85 11.12 9.30
CA ASP A 154 18.35 11.26 7.93
C ASP A 154 17.86 10.09 7.04
N PHE A 155 17.94 8.86 7.55
CA PHE A 155 17.46 7.67 6.84
C PHE A 155 15.97 7.75 6.51
N LEU A 156 15.11 8.08 7.49
CA LEU A 156 13.67 8.25 7.27
C LEU A 156 13.38 9.34 6.24
N GLU A 157 14.08 10.46 6.33
CA GLU A 157 13.88 11.61 5.46
C GLU A 157 14.20 11.28 4.00
N TYR A 158 15.41 10.77 3.74
CA TYR A 158 15.89 10.54 2.38
C TYR A 158 15.33 9.27 1.73
N GLU A 159 15.10 8.19 2.48
CA GLU A 159 14.66 6.91 1.91
C GLU A 159 13.13 6.78 1.80
N TYR A 160 12.38 7.51 2.63
CA TYR A 160 10.92 7.34 2.70
C TYR A 160 10.17 8.66 2.53
N ILE A 161 10.48 9.71 3.30
CA ILE A 161 9.64 10.92 3.33
C ILE A 161 9.77 11.72 2.03
N LEU A 162 10.99 12.06 1.60
CA LEU A 162 11.21 12.86 0.39
C LEU A 162 10.73 12.12 -0.88
N PRO A 163 11.02 10.81 -1.08
CA PRO A 163 10.46 10.08 -2.22
C PRO A 163 8.93 10.07 -2.25
N LEU A 164 8.27 9.88 -1.10
CA LEU A 164 6.81 9.92 -1.03
C LEU A 164 6.25 11.32 -1.32
N GLN A 165 6.85 12.37 -0.77
CA GLN A 165 6.46 13.75 -1.09
C GLN A 165 6.63 14.07 -2.57
N LYS A 166 7.69 13.56 -3.20
CA LYS A 166 7.90 13.69 -4.64
C LYS A 166 6.77 13.02 -5.43
N ILE A 167 6.40 11.79 -5.08
CA ILE A 167 5.28 11.08 -5.71
C ILE A 167 3.97 11.88 -5.54
N GLU A 168 3.65 12.29 -4.31
CA GLU A 168 2.43 13.02 -3.97
C GLU A 168 2.30 14.35 -4.74
N SER A 169 3.41 15.07 -4.91
CA SER A 169 3.40 16.43 -5.50
C SER A 169 3.66 16.47 -7.00
N GLU A 170 4.40 15.51 -7.56
CA GLU A 170 4.85 15.58 -8.96
C GLU A 170 4.10 14.61 -9.88
N LEU A 171 3.66 13.44 -9.40
CA LEU A 171 3.21 12.35 -10.29
C LEU A 171 2.15 12.81 -11.29
N CYS A 172 0.99 13.27 -10.79
CA CYS A 172 -0.07 13.76 -11.66
C CYS A 172 0.15 15.22 -12.08
N ALA A 173 0.61 16.09 -11.17
CA ALA A 173 0.67 17.53 -11.41
C ALA A 173 1.74 17.94 -12.45
N GLN A 174 2.80 17.16 -12.59
CA GLN A 174 3.88 17.41 -13.55
C GLN A 174 3.95 16.34 -14.65
N ASN A 175 2.94 15.47 -14.73
CA ASN A 175 2.91 14.32 -15.64
C ASN A 175 4.18 13.43 -15.55
N SER A 176 4.70 13.25 -14.34
CA SER A 176 5.97 12.55 -14.06
C SER A 176 5.82 11.03 -14.07
N TYR A 177 5.31 10.45 -15.16
CA TYR A 177 5.07 8.99 -15.27
C TYR A 177 6.34 8.14 -15.17
N SER A 178 7.54 8.71 -15.32
CA SER A 178 8.80 8.01 -15.03
C SER A 178 8.91 7.57 -13.57
N LEU A 179 8.15 8.18 -12.64
CA LEU A 179 8.12 7.73 -11.24
C LEU A 179 7.54 6.32 -11.10
N PHE A 180 6.83 5.78 -12.08
CA PHE A 180 6.31 4.41 -12.06
C PHE A 180 7.39 3.32 -12.12
N TYR A 181 8.67 3.65 -12.27
CA TYR A 181 9.75 2.71 -11.94
C TYR A 181 9.69 2.27 -10.47
N GLU A 182 9.14 3.11 -9.59
CA GLU A 182 8.98 2.84 -8.18
C GLU A 182 7.61 2.21 -7.89
N ALA A 183 7.60 1.08 -7.19
CA ALA A 183 6.36 0.41 -6.77
C ALA A 183 5.42 1.33 -5.97
N GLN A 184 5.99 2.26 -5.19
CA GLN A 184 5.21 3.20 -4.38
C GLN A 184 4.43 4.21 -5.22
N ALA A 185 4.95 4.62 -6.39
CA ALA A 185 4.24 5.52 -7.29
C ALA A 185 3.05 4.82 -7.96
N GLN A 186 3.24 3.55 -8.35
CA GLN A 186 2.16 2.74 -8.91
C GLN A 186 1.06 2.50 -7.87
N GLN A 187 1.45 2.16 -6.64
CA GLN A 187 0.53 2.03 -5.50
C GLN A 187 -0.23 3.31 -5.21
N PHE A 188 0.46 4.46 -5.17
CA PHE A 188 -0.18 5.74 -4.93
C PHE A 188 -1.29 6.01 -5.96
N PHE A 189 -0.98 5.89 -7.25
CA PHE A 189 -1.94 6.15 -8.32
C PHE A 189 -3.17 5.24 -8.27
N LEU A 190 -2.96 3.92 -8.17
CA LEU A 190 -4.08 2.96 -8.14
C LEU A 190 -4.79 2.93 -6.78
N SER A 191 -4.15 3.31 -5.68
CA SER A 191 -4.79 3.48 -4.39
C SER A 191 -5.74 4.67 -4.36
N THR A 192 -5.41 5.78 -5.02
CA THR A 192 -6.33 6.92 -5.16
C THR A 192 -7.56 6.51 -5.96
N LEU A 193 -7.37 5.77 -7.07
CA LEU A 193 -8.50 5.23 -7.83
C LEU A 193 -9.33 4.23 -7.02
N TYR A 194 -8.70 3.36 -6.23
CA TYR A 194 -9.40 2.44 -5.32
C TYR A 194 -10.34 3.18 -4.37
N GLU A 195 -9.85 4.24 -3.72
CA GLU A 195 -10.62 5.05 -2.77
C GLU A 195 -11.86 5.67 -3.44
N GLU A 196 -11.69 6.26 -4.63
CA GLU A 196 -12.81 6.87 -5.36
C GLU A 196 -13.82 5.86 -5.91
N LEU A 197 -13.42 4.61 -6.16
CA LEU A 197 -14.31 3.54 -6.62
C LEU A 197 -15.02 2.81 -5.48
N LEU A 198 -14.63 3.02 -4.23
CA LEU A 198 -15.18 2.30 -3.09
C LEU A 198 -16.71 2.49 -3.00
N GLY A 199 -17.45 1.39 -3.03
CA GLY A 199 -18.92 1.38 -3.03
C GLY A 199 -19.58 1.67 -4.38
N SER A 200 -18.81 2.05 -5.41
CA SER A 200 -19.32 2.33 -6.76
C SER A 200 -19.23 1.14 -7.71
N VAL A 201 -18.31 0.21 -7.46
CA VAL A 201 -18.16 -1.03 -8.24
C VAL A 201 -18.36 -2.26 -7.36
N SER A 202 -18.77 -3.38 -7.98
CA SER A 202 -19.17 -4.60 -7.25
C SER A 202 -18.00 -5.37 -6.64
N TYR A 203 -16.77 -5.16 -7.13
CA TYR A 203 -15.59 -5.86 -6.65
C TYR A 203 -14.35 -4.96 -6.78
N LEU A 204 -13.64 -4.79 -5.67
CA LEU A 204 -12.37 -4.06 -5.61
C LEU A 204 -11.30 -4.88 -4.91
N PHE A 205 -10.15 -5.00 -5.55
CA PHE A 205 -8.98 -5.66 -4.96
C PHE A 205 -7.71 -5.01 -5.49
N LEU A 206 -6.85 -4.53 -4.59
CA LEU A 206 -5.58 -3.89 -4.91
C LEU A 206 -4.43 -4.82 -4.52
N GLU A 207 -3.51 -5.07 -5.44
CA GLU A 207 -2.32 -5.87 -5.20
C GLU A 207 -1.08 -5.17 -5.77
N THR A 208 0.06 -5.36 -5.11
CA THR A 208 1.37 -4.96 -5.64
C THR A 208 2.36 -6.10 -5.49
N ASN A 209 3.10 -6.35 -6.56
CA ASN A 209 4.07 -7.43 -6.63
C ASN A 209 5.17 -7.08 -7.65
N TYR A 210 6.01 -8.06 -7.99
CA TYR A 210 7.10 -7.90 -8.94
C TYR A 210 6.99 -8.92 -10.07
N ASN A 211 7.32 -8.48 -11.28
CA ASN A 211 7.48 -9.35 -12.43
C ASN A 211 8.74 -10.23 -12.27
N PRO A 212 8.89 -11.31 -13.07
CA PRO A 212 10.08 -12.16 -13.03
C PRO A 212 11.41 -11.43 -13.31
N ASP A 213 11.37 -10.29 -14.00
CA ASP A 213 12.53 -9.43 -14.27
C ASP A 213 12.82 -8.42 -13.14
N GLY A 214 12.06 -8.48 -12.04
CA GLY A 214 12.18 -7.59 -10.89
C GLY A 214 11.49 -6.23 -11.06
N THR A 215 10.84 -5.95 -12.18
CA THR A 215 10.05 -4.71 -12.33
C THR A 215 8.79 -4.77 -11.49
N PRO A 216 8.43 -3.70 -10.76
CA PRO A 216 7.22 -3.72 -9.96
C PRO A 216 5.97 -3.61 -10.83
N PHE A 217 4.89 -4.22 -10.37
CA PHE A 217 3.55 -3.96 -10.89
C PHE A 217 2.56 -3.75 -9.74
N THR A 218 1.61 -2.85 -9.95
CA THR A 218 0.40 -2.72 -9.12
C THR A 218 -0.81 -2.96 -9.99
N LEU A 219 -1.77 -3.73 -9.46
CA LEU A 219 -3.06 -3.96 -10.07
C LEU A 219 -4.23 -3.57 -9.18
N LEU A 220 -5.33 -3.16 -9.82
CA LEU A 220 -6.60 -2.84 -9.21
C LEU A 220 -7.72 -3.57 -9.96
N SER A 221 -8.28 -4.62 -9.35
CA SER A 221 -9.51 -5.25 -9.84
C SER A 221 -10.70 -4.32 -9.65
N ILE A 222 -11.55 -4.21 -10.67
CA ILE A 222 -12.76 -3.36 -10.69
C ILE A 222 -14.04 -4.15 -10.95
N ALA A 223 -13.93 -5.43 -11.31
CA ALA A 223 -15.05 -6.34 -11.46
C ALA A 223 -14.61 -7.80 -11.35
N LYS A 224 -15.53 -8.65 -10.88
CA LYS A 224 -15.40 -10.10 -10.85
C LYS A 224 -16.74 -10.73 -11.25
N ARG A 225 -16.70 -11.73 -12.14
CA ARG A 225 -17.82 -12.64 -12.37
C ARG A 225 -17.44 -14.02 -11.90
N GLU A 226 -18.25 -14.55 -10.99
CA GLU A 226 -18.15 -15.96 -10.62
C GLU A 226 -18.62 -16.83 -11.78
N ASP A 227 -18.07 -18.04 -11.87
CA ASP A 227 -18.50 -19.08 -12.82
C ASP A 227 -18.58 -18.64 -14.29
N ALA A 228 -17.71 -17.71 -14.71
CA ALA A 228 -17.68 -17.22 -16.09
C ALA A 228 -17.32 -18.31 -17.10
N TYR A 229 -16.53 -19.31 -16.69
CA TYR A 229 -16.11 -20.45 -17.53
C TYR A 229 -16.03 -21.75 -16.70
N ASP A 230 -17.13 -22.49 -16.61
CA ASP A 230 -17.17 -23.82 -15.96
C ASP A 230 -16.55 -23.82 -14.55
N ALA A 231 -17.07 -22.97 -13.68
CA ALA A 231 -16.60 -22.68 -12.31
C ALA A 231 -15.34 -21.81 -12.16
N ASN A 232 -14.72 -21.35 -13.26
CA ASN A 232 -13.62 -20.40 -13.20
C ASN A 232 -14.15 -18.95 -13.18
N PRO A 233 -13.76 -18.13 -12.18
CA PRO A 233 -14.10 -16.72 -12.19
C PRO A 233 -13.33 -15.95 -13.26
N GLU A 234 -13.92 -14.85 -13.72
CA GLU A 234 -13.27 -13.86 -14.58
C GLU A 234 -13.16 -12.51 -13.88
N TYR A 235 -11.99 -11.89 -13.99
CA TYR A 235 -11.64 -10.63 -13.35
C TYR A 235 -11.32 -9.58 -14.41
N LEU A 236 -11.80 -8.36 -14.16
CA LEU A 236 -11.33 -7.16 -14.85
C LEU A 236 -10.52 -6.30 -13.92
N TRP A 237 -9.35 -5.86 -14.38
CA TRP A 237 -8.40 -5.16 -13.54
C TRP A 237 -7.54 -4.19 -14.33
N TRP A 238 -7.31 -3.02 -13.74
CA TRP A 238 -6.30 -2.08 -14.18
C TRP A 238 -4.93 -2.53 -13.70
N ARG A 239 -3.89 -2.33 -14.52
CA ARG A 239 -2.49 -2.52 -14.11
C ARG A 239 -1.58 -1.52 -14.79
N ILE A 240 -0.59 -1.06 -14.04
CA ILE A 240 0.52 -0.27 -14.56
C ILE A 240 1.65 -1.22 -14.95
N ASP A 241 2.17 -1.06 -16.17
CA ASP A 241 3.30 -1.81 -16.69
C ASP A 241 4.21 -0.92 -17.55
N MET A 242 5.33 -1.49 -17.98
CA MET A 242 6.26 -0.88 -18.91
C MET A 242 6.50 -1.79 -20.12
N ARG A 243 6.46 -1.21 -21.33
CA ARG A 243 6.87 -1.89 -22.57
C ARG A 243 7.65 -0.93 -23.45
N SER A 244 8.81 -1.37 -23.94
CA SER A 244 9.71 -0.54 -24.76
C SER A 244 10.04 0.83 -24.13
N ASN A 245 10.38 0.83 -22.83
CA ASN A 245 10.65 2.03 -22.02
C ASN A 245 9.50 3.05 -21.92
N LYS A 246 8.27 2.61 -22.20
CA LYS A 246 7.07 3.45 -22.06
C LYS A 246 6.16 2.86 -21.01
N PHE A 247 5.78 3.67 -20.03
CA PHE A 247 4.79 3.31 -19.04
C PHE A 247 3.38 3.43 -19.60
N TYR A 248 2.52 2.52 -19.20
CA TYR A 248 1.14 2.49 -19.62
C TYR A 248 0.24 1.90 -18.56
N LEU A 249 -1.02 2.33 -18.59
CA LEU A 249 -2.12 1.71 -17.87
C LEU A 249 -2.86 0.78 -18.83
N ARG A 250 -3.16 -0.45 -18.38
CA ARG A 250 -3.94 -1.41 -19.16
C ARG A 250 -5.11 -1.94 -18.36
N LEU A 251 -6.25 -2.13 -19.02
CA LEU A 251 -7.34 -2.95 -18.51
C LEU A 251 -7.17 -4.36 -19.05
N ASN A 252 -7.20 -5.34 -18.18
CA ASN A 252 -7.04 -6.74 -18.54
C ASN A 252 -8.25 -7.56 -18.15
N GLN A 253 -8.52 -8.57 -18.96
CA GLN A 253 -9.40 -9.69 -18.65
C GLN A 253 -8.54 -10.88 -18.25
N TRP A 254 -8.76 -11.43 -17.05
CA TRP A 254 -8.07 -12.61 -16.58
C TRP A 254 -9.04 -13.69 -16.10
N SER A 255 -8.77 -14.94 -16.48
CA SER A 255 -9.44 -16.11 -15.91
C SER A 255 -8.52 -17.32 -15.89
N GLY A 256 -8.69 -18.17 -14.88
CA GLY A 256 -7.92 -19.39 -14.65
C GLY A 256 -8.22 -20.55 -15.61
N ILE A 257 -8.82 -20.29 -16.77
CA ILE A 257 -9.32 -21.31 -17.69
C ILE A 257 -8.22 -22.21 -18.29
N SER A 258 -8.66 -23.36 -18.79
CA SER A 258 -7.89 -24.24 -19.68
C SER A 258 -8.08 -23.85 -21.15
N ALA A 259 -7.43 -24.58 -22.06
CA ALA A 259 -7.59 -24.37 -23.50
C ALA A 259 -9.01 -24.66 -24.02
N SER A 260 -9.81 -25.49 -23.32
CA SER A 260 -11.16 -25.86 -23.79
C SER A 260 -12.16 -24.69 -23.73
N SER A 261 -12.00 -23.78 -22.78
CA SER A 261 -12.89 -22.62 -22.61
C SER A 261 -12.33 -21.36 -23.31
N TRP A 262 -11.25 -21.50 -24.10
CA TRP A 262 -10.60 -20.36 -24.76
C TRP A 262 -11.49 -19.71 -25.80
N GLU A 263 -12.25 -20.49 -26.57
CA GLU A 263 -13.14 -19.95 -27.61
C GLU A 263 -14.23 -19.04 -27.00
N SER A 264 -14.91 -19.51 -25.95
CA SER A 264 -15.86 -18.69 -25.18
C SER A 264 -15.20 -17.43 -24.62
N LYS A 265 -14.01 -17.55 -24.03
CA LYS A 265 -13.29 -16.37 -23.52
C LYS A 265 -12.94 -15.38 -24.63
N GLN A 266 -12.58 -15.85 -25.82
CA GLN A 266 -12.26 -14.97 -26.94
C GLN A 266 -13.50 -14.20 -27.42
N GLN A 267 -14.66 -14.86 -27.54
CA GLN A 267 -15.92 -14.20 -27.87
C GLN A 267 -16.28 -13.14 -26.81
N ASN A 268 -16.00 -13.45 -25.54
CA ASN A 268 -16.21 -12.52 -24.44
C ASN A 268 -15.27 -11.32 -24.50
N LEU A 269 -14.00 -11.57 -24.81
CA LEU A 269 -13.00 -10.51 -25.00
C LEU A 269 -13.40 -9.56 -26.13
N GLU A 270 -13.87 -10.07 -27.26
CA GLU A 270 -14.29 -9.26 -28.41
C GLU A 270 -15.46 -8.34 -28.05
N SER A 271 -16.47 -8.91 -27.38
CA SER A 271 -17.61 -8.15 -26.87
C SER A 271 -17.19 -7.09 -25.84
N LEU A 272 -16.23 -7.42 -24.97
CA LEU A 272 -15.73 -6.53 -23.93
C LEU A 272 -14.93 -5.37 -24.53
N ARG A 273 -14.09 -5.64 -25.54
CA ARG A 273 -13.36 -4.61 -26.30
C ARG A 273 -14.32 -3.65 -26.98
N SER A 274 -15.34 -4.17 -27.68
CA SER A 274 -16.35 -3.34 -28.36
C SER A 274 -17.08 -2.40 -27.39
N ILE A 275 -17.52 -2.91 -26.24
CA ILE A 275 -18.18 -2.10 -25.20
C ILE A 275 -17.21 -1.06 -24.63
N THR A 276 -15.98 -1.47 -24.32
CA THR A 276 -14.96 -0.60 -23.72
C THR A 276 -14.54 0.52 -24.66
N GLU A 277 -14.34 0.23 -25.95
CA GLU A 277 -14.03 1.22 -26.99
C GLU A 277 -15.16 2.23 -27.14
N LYS A 278 -16.42 1.78 -27.13
CA LYS A 278 -17.58 2.68 -27.17
C LYS A 278 -17.63 3.59 -25.94
N ILE A 279 -17.35 3.08 -24.74
CA ILE A 279 -17.28 3.92 -23.53
C ILE A 279 -16.12 4.91 -23.65
N CYS A 280 -14.94 4.46 -24.07
CA CYS A 280 -13.75 5.30 -24.19
C CYS A 280 -13.90 6.40 -25.23
N SER A 281 -14.68 6.18 -26.30
CA SER A 281 -14.93 7.20 -27.34
C SER A 281 -15.63 8.46 -26.82
N LYS A 282 -16.23 8.41 -25.62
CA LYS A 282 -16.79 9.58 -24.92
C LYS A 282 -15.71 10.49 -24.33
N TYR A 283 -14.48 9.99 -24.23
CA TYR A 283 -13.35 10.65 -23.59
C TYR A 283 -12.26 10.93 -24.64
N SER A 284 -11.49 12.00 -24.45
CA SER A 284 -10.41 12.39 -25.37
C SER A 284 -9.12 11.60 -25.13
N LEU A 285 -9.22 10.29 -24.90
CA LEU A 285 -8.09 9.42 -24.60
C LEU A 285 -7.51 8.77 -25.86
N LYS A 286 -6.18 8.69 -25.93
CA LYS A 286 -5.46 7.99 -26.99
C LYS A 286 -5.26 6.52 -26.62
N LEU A 287 -5.82 5.64 -27.44
CA LEU A 287 -5.77 4.20 -27.24
C LEU A 287 -4.49 3.60 -27.82
N GLY A 288 -3.79 2.81 -27.01
CA GLY A 288 -2.65 2.00 -27.44
C GLY A 288 -3.08 0.68 -28.07
N LYS A 289 -2.18 0.08 -28.86
CA LYS A 289 -2.38 -1.26 -29.44
C LYS A 289 -2.35 -2.34 -28.35
N VAL A 290 -3.40 -3.17 -28.31
CA VAL A 290 -3.54 -4.33 -27.41
C VAL A 290 -2.79 -5.56 -27.92
N ILE A 291 -2.32 -6.40 -26.99
CA ILE A 291 -1.61 -7.66 -27.24
C ILE A 291 -2.16 -8.73 -26.27
N ASN A 292 -2.50 -9.92 -26.78
CA ASN A 292 -2.91 -11.03 -25.92
C ASN A 292 -1.70 -11.89 -25.53
N LYS A 293 -1.63 -12.32 -24.26
CA LYS A 293 -0.58 -13.20 -23.74
C LYS A 293 -1.19 -14.50 -23.22
N GLY A 294 -1.14 -15.54 -24.05
CA GLY A 294 -1.71 -16.85 -23.73
C GLY A 294 -3.24 -16.83 -23.65
N HIS A 295 -3.82 -17.86 -23.03
CA HIS A 295 -5.28 -18.00 -22.92
C HIS A 295 -5.86 -17.39 -21.63
N LYS A 296 -5.04 -17.18 -20.58
CA LYS A 296 -5.53 -16.70 -19.28
C LYS A 296 -5.67 -15.18 -19.22
N GLU A 297 -4.73 -14.43 -19.79
CA GLU A 297 -4.70 -12.96 -19.72
C GLU A 297 -4.85 -12.34 -21.11
N SER A 298 -5.79 -11.41 -21.23
CA SER A 298 -6.06 -10.67 -22.47
C SER A 298 -6.13 -9.17 -22.19
N GLU A 299 -5.41 -8.37 -22.97
CA GLU A 299 -5.47 -6.90 -22.88
C GLU A 299 -6.76 -6.39 -23.53
N VAL A 300 -7.54 -5.59 -22.81
CA VAL A 300 -8.81 -5.02 -23.28
C VAL A 300 -8.57 -3.64 -23.88
N ILE A 301 -7.87 -2.78 -23.15
CA ILE A 301 -7.52 -1.41 -23.58
C ILE A 301 -6.22 -0.96 -22.93
N ILE A 302 -5.51 -0.03 -23.59
CA ILE A 302 -4.24 0.52 -23.13
C ILE A 302 -4.24 2.05 -23.27
N PHE A 303 -3.69 2.73 -22.26
CA PHE A 303 -3.36 4.15 -22.28
C PHE A 303 -1.88 4.33 -21.97
N PHE A 304 -1.08 4.82 -22.93
CA PHE A 304 0.29 5.22 -22.64
C PHE A 304 0.29 6.60 -21.97
N PHE A 305 1.06 6.75 -20.89
CA PHE A 305 1.10 8.02 -20.14
C PHE A 305 1.84 9.15 -20.86
N GLU A 306 2.66 8.82 -21.87
CA GLU A 306 3.25 9.84 -22.76
C GLU A 306 2.20 10.46 -23.71
N GLU A 307 1.10 9.75 -23.96
CA GLU A 307 0.04 10.14 -24.90
C GLU A 307 -1.22 10.65 -24.18
N ASN A 308 -1.34 10.38 -22.88
CA ASN A 308 -2.48 10.69 -22.04
C ASN A 308 -1.98 11.33 -20.73
N GLU A 309 -2.30 12.61 -20.50
CA GLU A 309 -1.84 13.32 -19.29
C GLU A 309 -2.40 12.67 -18.02
N LEU A 310 -1.53 12.40 -17.05
CA LEU A 310 -1.89 11.69 -15.82
C LEU A 310 -3.02 12.35 -15.03
N LEU A 311 -3.03 13.68 -14.94
CA LEU A 311 -4.05 14.42 -14.19
C LEU A 311 -5.43 14.34 -14.85
N GLU A 312 -5.49 14.35 -16.19
CA GLU A 312 -6.74 14.17 -16.91
C GLU A 312 -7.20 12.71 -16.83
N LEU A 313 -6.27 11.78 -17.07
CA LEU A 313 -6.53 10.35 -17.01
C LEU A 313 -7.04 9.93 -15.62
N SER A 314 -6.45 10.41 -14.53
CA SER A 314 -6.87 10.06 -13.17
C SER A 314 -8.32 10.46 -12.89
N LYS A 315 -8.76 11.62 -13.40
CA LYS A 315 -10.15 12.10 -13.25
C LYS A 315 -11.12 11.26 -14.09
N ILE A 316 -10.72 10.90 -15.31
CA ILE A 316 -11.56 10.11 -16.22
C ILE A 316 -11.70 8.66 -15.74
N LEU A 317 -10.64 8.09 -15.17
CA LEU A 317 -10.58 6.69 -14.78
C LEU A 317 -11.70 6.27 -13.82
N VAL A 318 -12.19 7.18 -12.97
CA VAL A 318 -13.27 6.88 -12.03
C VAL A 318 -14.56 6.58 -12.79
N SER A 319 -15.04 7.53 -13.60
CA SER A 319 -16.24 7.35 -14.43
C SER A 319 -16.08 6.19 -15.42
N LEU A 320 -14.91 6.10 -16.05
CA LEU A 320 -14.59 5.03 -16.99
C LEU A 320 -14.68 3.64 -16.32
N SER A 321 -14.08 3.48 -15.13
CA SER A 321 -14.10 2.20 -14.40
C SER A 321 -15.52 1.82 -13.97
N CYS A 322 -16.32 2.78 -13.51
CA CYS A 322 -17.72 2.55 -13.15
C CYS A 322 -18.55 2.10 -14.35
N GLU A 323 -18.46 2.81 -15.48
CA GLU A 323 -19.20 2.46 -16.70
C GLU A 323 -18.80 1.09 -17.26
N ILE A 324 -17.50 0.79 -17.27
CA ILE A 324 -16.97 -0.51 -17.72
C ILE A 324 -17.46 -1.61 -16.79
N SER A 325 -17.28 -1.45 -15.47
CA SER A 325 -17.70 -2.45 -14.48
C SER A 325 -19.21 -2.71 -14.56
N GLN A 326 -20.04 -1.67 -14.67
CA GLN A 326 -21.49 -1.82 -14.79
C GLN A 326 -21.91 -2.49 -16.12
N SER A 327 -21.31 -2.10 -17.25
CA SER A 327 -21.61 -2.70 -18.55
C SER A 327 -21.16 -4.16 -18.61
N TYR A 328 -20.01 -4.45 -18.01
CA TYR A 328 -19.51 -5.80 -17.80
C TYR A 328 -20.53 -6.58 -16.94
N MET A 329 -20.89 -6.16 -15.74
CA MET A 329 -21.80 -6.93 -14.88
C MET A 329 -23.22 -7.10 -15.44
N SER A 330 -23.73 -6.17 -16.25
CA SER A 330 -25.12 -6.20 -16.75
C SER A 330 -25.35 -7.09 -17.97
N THR A 331 -24.29 -7.47 -18.67
CA THR A 331 -24.41 -8.28 -19.89
C THR A 331 -24.62 -9.74 -19.47
N LYS A 332 -25.84 -10.26 -19.64
CA LYS A 332 -26.33 -11.54 -19.07
C LYS A 332 -25.89 -12.81 -19.79
N SER A 333 -25.32 -12.68 -20.98
CA SER A 333 -24.97 -13.80 -21.86
C SER A 333 -23.70 -13.45 -22.63
N TRP A 334 -22.58 -13.72 -21.98
CA TRP A 334 -21.27 -13.81 -22.60
C TRP A 334 -21.16 -15.28 -22.97
N VAL A 335 -21.30 -15.56 -24.26
CA VAL A 335 -21.67 -16.87 -24.85
C VAL A 335 -21.01 -18.07 -24.21
#